data_AF-A0A3M6U8S7-F1
#
_entry.id   AF-A0A3M6U8S7-F1
#
_cell.length_a   1.000
_cell.length_b   1.000
_cell.length_c   1.000
_cell.angle_alpha   90.00
_cell.angle_beta   90.00
_cell.angle_gamma   90.00
#
_symmetry.space_group_name_H-M   'P 1'
#
loop_
_entity.id
_entity.type
_entity.pdbx_description
1 polymer ?
#
loop_
_entity_poly.entity_id
_entity_poly.type
_entity_poly.pdbx_seq_one_letter_code
_entity_poly.pdbx_strand_id
1 'polypeptide(L)'
;MIFCVCRAVSKLCSLCPELLAIESTYRPDDCPLSAFEDTLKPTYMQALTLNKPVVILVDLNCDLRKACAESRVLNNFSSEMNLQQLIKHPTRITATTKPLLDVILVSCPQSVRGSGVINYSISDHLPVFVELKVKASKPSPHYITARSYKNYEPGAFTADLTNQSDQLLSIFS
;
A
#
# COMPACT_ATOMS: atom_id res chain seq x y z
N MET A 1 8.06 9.29 -11.66
CA MET A 1 8.10 8.22 -10.63
C MET A 1 6.85 8.20 -9.77
N ILE A 2 6.33 9.37 -9.37
CA ILE A 2 5.14 9.59 -8.53
C ILE A 2 3.93 8.68 -8.89
N PHE A 3 3.48 8.67 -10.14
CA PHE A 3 2.34 7.82 -10.56
C PHE A 3 2.58 6.30 -10.42
N CYS A 4 3.83 5.85 -10.47
CA CYS A 4 4.16 4.43 -10.37
C CYS A 4 4.11 3.95 -8.90
N VAL A 5 4.45 4.83 -7.95
CA VAL A 5 4.46 4.54 -6.50
C VAL A 5 3.04 4.43 -5.96
N CYS A 6 2.13 5.38 -6.26
CA CYS A 6 0.71 5.29 -5.86
C CYS A 6 0.03 3.99 -6.32
N ARG A 7 0.34 3.56 -7.55
CA ARG A 7 -0.25 2.34 -8.11
C ARG A 7 0.30 1.07 -7.43
N ALA A 8 1.55 1.09 -6.96
CA ALA A 8 2.14 -0.01 -6.21
C ALA A 8 1.58 -0.11 -4.79
N VAL A 9 1.33 1.01 -4.10
CA VAL A 9 0.78 1.05 -2.73
C VAL A 9 -0.67 0.58 -2.67
N SER A 10 -1.54 1.07 -3.56
CA SER A 10 -2.93 0.60 -3.66
C SER A 10 -3.00 -0.90 -3.96
N LYS A 11 -2.07 -1.40 -4.78
CA LYS A 11 -1.94 -2.83 -5.08
C LYS A 11 -1.42 -3.62 -3.87
N LEU A 12 -0.55 -3.05 -3.04
CA LEU A 12 -0.06 -3.69 -1.81
C LEU A 12 -1.18 -3.84 -0.77
N CYS A 13 -1.97 -2.79 -0.53
CA CYS A 13 -3.11 -2.83 0.39
C CYS A 13 -4.21 -3.82 -0.05
N SER A 14 -4.41 -4.01 -1.36
CA SER A 14 -5.35 -5.01 -1.88
C SER A 14 -4.81 -6.44 -1.84
N LEU A 15 -3.48 -6.64 -1.95
CA LEU A 15 -2.84 -7.96 -1.88
C LEU A 15 -2.59 -8.45 -0.45
N CYS A 16 -2.48 -7.54 0.52
CA CYS A 16 -2.13 -7.86 1.90
C CYS A 16 -3.03 -7.09 2.88
N PRO A 17 -4.25 -7.57 3.16
CA PRO A 17 -5.18 -6.87 4.05
C PRO A 17 -4.68 -6.75 5.49
N GLU A 18 -3.65 -7.50 5.89
CA GLU A 18 -3.00 -7.42 7.20
C GLU A 18 -2.01 -6.25 7.33
N LEU A 19 -1.67 -5.56 6.23
CA LEU A 19 -0.71 -4.46 6.21
C LEU A 19 -1.41 -3.16 5.83
N LEU A 20 -1.05 -2.06 6.49
CA LEU A 20 -1.41 -0.72 6.03
C LEU A 20 -0.19 0.02 5.51
N ALA A 21 -0.27 0.51 4.28
CA ALA A 21 0.71 1.41 3.71
C ALA A 21 0.13 2.82 3.64
N ILE A 22 0.84 3.78 4.22
CA ILE A 22 0.56 5.22 4.14
C ILE A 22 1.57 5.83 3.17
N GLU A 23 1.07 6.59 2.19
CA GLU A 23 1.92 7.27 1.23
C GLU A 23 1.77 8.78 1.40
N SER A 24 2.89 9.48 1.53
CA SER A 24 2.96 10.93 1.38
C SER A 24 3.79 11.20 0.12
N THR A 25 3.13 11.69 -0.92
CA THR A 25 3.64 11.62 -2.30
C THR A 25 4.81 12.55 -2.58
N TYR A 26 4.84 13.73 -1.96
CA TYR A 26 5.90 14.73 -2.13
C TYR A 26 5.72 15.89 -1.14
N ARG A 27 6.78 16.29 -0.44
CA ARG A 27 6.83 17.55 0.31
C ARG A 27 7.56 18.63 -0.51
N PRO A 28 6.89 19.70 -0.95
CA PRO A 28 7.54 20.88 -1.54
C PRO A 28 8.51 21.61 -0.59
N ASP A 29 9.49 22.33 -1.11
CA ASP A 29 10.44 23.13 -0.31
C ASP A 29 9.76 24.21 0.55
N ASP A 30 8.65 24.76 0.08
CA ASP A 30 7.82 25.78 0.74
C ASP A 30 6.81 25.17 1.72
N CYS A 31 6.72 23.85 1.81
CA CYS A 31 5.79 23.17 2.71
C CYS A 31 6.22 23.39 4.18
N PRO A 32 5.33 23.90 5.05
CA PRO A 32 5.68 24.15 6.45
C PRO A 32 6.05 22.86 7.16
N LEU A 33 7.00 22.95 8.11
CA LEU A 33 7.39 21.81 8.96
C LEU A 33 6.22 21.26 9.77
N SER A 34 5.21 22.09 10.07
CA SER A 34 4.01 21.67 10.77
C SER A 34 3.21 20.64 9.98
N ALA A 35 3.38 20.51 8.66
CA ALA A 35 2.67 19.51 7.86
C ALA A 35 2.90 18.05 8.34
N PHE A 36 4.07 17.75 8.93
CA PHE A 36 4.30 16.43 9.55
C PHE A 36 3.37 16.20 10.75
N GLU A 37 3.23 17.20 11.60
CA GLU A 37 2.37 17.13 12.79
C GLU A 37 0.88 17.27 12.44
N ASP A 38 0.54 18.18 11.53
CA ASP A 38 -0.84 18.53 11.22
C ASP A 38 -1.50 17.54 10.26
N THR A 39 -0.72 16.87 9.40
CA THR A 39 -1.23 15.95 8.37
C THR A 39 -0.81 14.52 8.62
N LEU A 40 0.49 14.24 8.70
CA LEU A 40 0.98 12.85 8.76
C LEU A 40 0.62 12.17 10.09
N LYS A 41 0.74 12.89 11.21
CA LYS A 41 0.47 12.34 12.55
C LYS A 41 -0.99 11.93 12.74
N PRO A 42 -2.03 12.73 12.41
CA PRO A 42 -3.41 12.28 12.46
C PRO A 42 -3.69 11.05 11.59
N THR A 43 -3.16 11.00 10.36
CA THR A 43 -3.32 9.84 9.47
C THR A 43 -2.69 8.59 10.07
N TYR A 44 -1.49 8.72 10.66
CA TYR A 44 -0.85 7.61 11.37
C TYR A 44 -1.63 7.17 12.62
N MET A 45 -2.15 8.12 13.41
CA MET A 45 -2.97 7.80 14.58
C MET A 45 -4.25 7.06 14.19
N GLN A 46 -4.90 7.46 13.10
CA GLN A 46 -6.05 6.75 12.56
C GLN A 46 -5.66 5.35 12.08
N ALA A 47 -4.52 5.20 11.41
CA ALA A 47 -3.99 3.90 10.99
C ALA A 47 -3.75 2.95 12.16
N LEU A 48 -3.26 3.45 13.30
CA LEU A 48 -3.05 2.64 14.51
C LEU A 48 -4.33 2.02 15.05
N THR A 49 -5.50 2.68 14.86
CA THR A 49 -6.79 2.12 15.29
C THR A 49 -7.15 0.82 14.57
N LEU A 50 -6.55 0.55 13.42
CA LEU A 50 -6.76 -0.68 12.65
C LEU A 50 -5.96 -1.87 13.22
N ASN A 51 -5.06 -1.64 14.18
CA ASN A 51 -4.20 -2.63 14.82
C ASN A 51 -3.40 -3.48 13.80
N LYS A 52 -2.88 -2.82 12.76
CA LYS A 52 -2.06 -3.43 11.70
C LYS A 52 -0.67 -2.82 11.69
N PRO A 53 0.37 -3.57 11.25
CA PRO A 53 1.66 -2.98 10.90
C PRO A 53 1.47 -1.84 9.89
N VAL A 54 2.20 -0.75 10.10
CA VAL A 54 2.14 0.45 9.27
C VAL A 54 3.50 0.66 8.62
N VAL A 55 3.48 0.92 7.31
CA VAL A 55 4.64 1.34 6.52
C VAL A 55 4.32 2.70 5.94
N ILE A 56 5.19 3.68 6.16
CA ILE A 56 5.06 5.03 5.60
C ILE A 56 6.15 5.23 4.56
N LEU A 57 5.74 5.60 3.36
CA LEU A 57 6.64 5.97 2.25
C LEU A 57 6.52 7.48 2.03
N VAL A 58 7.64 8.19 2.08
CA VAL A 58 7.65 9.66 1.95
C VAL A 58 8.85 10.11 1.12
N ASP A 59 8.60 10.96 0.13
CA ASP A 59 9.63 11.84 -0.44
C ASP A 59 9.62 13.16 0.34
N LEU A 60 10.66 13.37 1.14
CA LEU A 60 10.75 14.53 2.02
C LEU A 60 11.20 15.80 1.31
N ASN A 61 11.78 15.64 0.11
CA ASN A 61 12.59 16.67 -0.56
C ASN A 61 13.60 17.35 0.41
N CYS A 62 14.05 16.62 1.43
CA CYS A 62 14.96 17.09 2.45
C CYS A 62 16.07 16.06 2.68
N ASP A 63 17.33 16.51 2.69
CA ASP A 63 18.47 15.62 2.91
C ASP A 63 18.61 15.25 4.40
N LEU A 64 18.18 14.04 4.73
CA LEU A 64 18.28 13.48 6.08
C LEU A 64 19.70 13.33 6.61
N ARG A 65 20.70 13.38 5.73
CA ARG A 65 22.12 13.34 6.13
C ARG A 65 22.60 14.66 6.72
N LYS A 66 21.86 15.75 6.49
CA LYS A 66 22.15 17.07 7.05
C LYS A 66 21.39 17.26 8.35
N ALA A 67 22.06 17.84 9.35
CA ALA A 67 21.41 18.32 10.56
C ALA A 67 20.67 19.64 10.26
N CYS A 68 19.45 19.54 9.72
CA CYS A 68 18.57 20.67 9.39
C CYS A 68 17.32 20.64 10.29
N ALA A 69 16.40 21.60 10.14
CA ALA A 69 15.19 21.64 10.96
C ALA A 69 14.24 20.50 10.59
N GLU A 70 14.12 20.23 9.28
CA GLU A 70 13.34 19.18 8.67
C GLU A 70 13.76 17.79 9.15
N SER A 71 15.07 17.47 9.09
CA SER A 71 15.57 16.17 9.54
C SER A 71 15.37 15.98 11.04
N ARG A 72 15.46 17.05 11.85
CA ARG A 72 15.13 17.03 13.27
C ARG A 72 13.64 16.75 13.52
N VAL A 73 12.74 17.42 12.79
CA VAL A 73 11.28 17.19 12.91
C VAL A 73 10.94 15.74 12.55
N LEU A 74 11.48 15.21 11.46
CA LEU A 74 11.25 13.81 11.09
C LEU A 74 11.80 12.83 12.12
N ASN A 75 13.01 13.07 12.65
CA ASN A 75 13.61 12.21 13.67
C ASN A 75 12.79 12.24 14.97
N ASN A 76 12.30 13.42 15.36
CA ASN A 76 11.41 13.58 16.51
C ASN A 76 10.10 12.83 16.31
N PHE A 77 9.44 13.01 15.16
CA PHE A 77 8.22 12.29 14.79
C PHE A 77 8.45 10.77 14.82
N SER A 78 9.55 10.31 14.21
CA SER A 78 9.87 8.89 14.16
C SER A 78 10.11 8.32 15.56
N SER A 79 10.80 9.07 16.42
CA SER A 79 11.04 8.68 17.82
C SER A 79 9.76 8.67 18.65
N GLU A 80 8.91 9.70 18.52
CA GLU A 80 7.65 9.82 19.26
C GLU A 80 6.69 8.68 18.90
N MET A 81 6.62 8.33 17.61
CA MET A 81 5.70 7.33 17.08
C MET A 81 6.26 5.90 17.08
N ASN A 82 7.46 5.69 17.64
CA ASN A 82 8.19 4.43 17.63
C ASN A 82 8.35 3.83 16.21
N LEU A 83 8.64 4.69 15.24
CA LEU A 83 8.88 4.32 13.86
C LEU A 83 10.38 4.17 13.60
N GLN A 84 10.75 3.14 12.85
CA GLN A 84 12.12 2.96 12.38
C GLN A 84 12.24 3.40 10.93
N GLN A 85 13.17 4.32 10.66
CA GLN A 85 13.60 4.66 9.30
C GLN A 85 14.57 3.57 8.78
N LEU A 86 14.30 3.04 7.59
CA LEU A 86 15.04 1.90 7.02
C LEU A 86 16.13 2.28 6.01
N ILE A 87 15.98 3.39 5.28
CA ILE A 87 16.85 3.74 4.15
C ILE A 87 18.10 4.47 4.63
N LYS A 88 19.27 3.92 4.34
CA LYS A 88 20.58 4.47 4.78
C LYS A 88 21.46 4.99 3.66
N HIS A 89 21.11 4.71 2.40
CA HIS A 89 21.88 5.10 1.23
C HIS A 89 21.22 6.28 0.52
N PRO A 90 22.00 7.10 -0.22
CA PRO A 90 21.45 8.17 -1.04
C PRO A 90 20.39 7.67 -2.00
N THR A 91 19.31 8.45 -2.13
CA THR A 91 18.16 8.11 -2.98
C THR A 91 18.06 9.03 -4.18
N ARG A 92 18.83 10.12 -4.23
CA ARG A 92 18.99 10.94 -5.43
C ARG A 92 20.47 11.08 -5.74
N ILE A 93 20.85 10.89 -7.00
CA ILE A 93 22.24 11.02 -7.43
C ILE A 93 22.29 12.08 -8.53
N THR A 94 22.91 13.21 -8.22
CA THR A 94 23.19 14.26 -9.20
C THR A 94 24.70 14.30 -9.51
N ALA A 95 25.11 15.15 -10.44
CA ALA A 95 26.53 15.34 -10.75
C ALA A 95 27.35 15.81 -9.53
N THR A 96 26.72 16.50 -8.57
CA THR A 96 27.41 17.19 -7.47
C THR A 96 26.98 16.71 -6.08
N THR A 97 25.79 16.10 -5.94
CA THR A 97 25.23 15.74 -4.64
C THR A 97 24.64 14.32 -4.62
N LYS A 98 24.61 13.73 -3.42
CA LYS A 98 24.04 12.41 -3.15
C LYS A 98 23.17 12.45 -1.86
N PRO A 99 22.05 13.19 -1.87
CA PRO A 99 21.19 13.31 -0.70
C PRO A 99 20.33 12.06 -0.48
N LEU A 100 19.84 11.91 0.75
CA LEU A 100 18.84 10.91 1.13
C LEU A 100 17.52 11.63 1.33
N LEU A 101 16.63 11.54 0.34
CA LEU A 101 15.35 12.27 0.30
C LEU A 101 14.15 11.35 0.54
N ASP A 102 14.23 10.13 0.02
CA ASP A 102 13.16 9.14 0.09
C ASP A 102 13.33 8.28 1.35
N VAL A 103 12.27 8.17 2.14
CA VAL A 103 12.26 7.39 3.38
C VAL A 103 11.20 6.31 3.41
N ILE A 104 11.54 5.26 4.14
CA ILE A 104 10.61 4.21 4.55
C ILE A 104 10.64 4.19 6.08
N LEU A 105 9.51 4.53 6.70
CA LEU A 105 9.28 4.41 8.14
C LEU A 105 8.40 3.20 8.42
N VAL A 106 8.72 2.41 9.44
CA VAL A 106 7.93 1.23 9.82
C VAL A 106 7.62 1.19 11.30
N SER A 107 6.39 0.82 11.66
CA SER A 107 5.99 0.61 13.07
C SER A 107 6.36 -0.78 13.61
N CYS A 108 6.71 -1.71 12.72
CA CYS A 108 6.93 -3.12 13.05
C CYS A 108 8.23 -3.64 12.39
N PRO A 109 9.42 -3.22 12.85
CA PRO A 109 10.70 -3.61 12.26
C PRO A 109 10.94 -5.12 12.14
N GLN A 110 10.41 -5.90 13.08
CA GLN A 110 10.48 -7.37 13.10
C GLN A 110 9.83 -8.03 11.88
N SER A 111 8.89 -7.33 11.24
CA SER A 111 8.24 -7.78 10.00
C SER A 111 9.08 -7.47 8.77
N VAL A 112 10.18 -6.71 8.89
CA VAL A 112 11.07 -6.40 7.77
C VAL A 112 12.06 -7.54 7.56
N ARG A 113 12.14 -8.05 6.33
CA ARG A 113 13.15 -9.02 5.90
C ARG A 113 14.39 -8.32 5.32
N GLY A 114 14.17 -7.22 4.61
CA GLY A 114 15.22 -6.46 3.92
C GLY A 114 14.71 -5.09 3.51
N SER A 115 15.62 -4.17 3.24
CA SER A 115 15.30 -2.84 2.69
C SER A 115 16.55 -2.25 2.05
N GLY A 116 16.37 -1.25 1.17
CA GLY A 116 17.50 -0.58 0.57
C GLY A 116 17.14 0.29 -0.62
N VAL A 117 18.18 0.62 -1.39
CA VAL A 117 18.12 1.42 -2.60
C VAL A 117 18.54 0.55 -3.77
N ILE A 118 17.75 0.56 -4.85
CA ILE A 118 18.05 -0.15 -6.08
C ILE A 118 18.88 0.79 -6.96
N ASN A 119 20.10 0.39 -7.31
CA ASN A 119 20.98 1.16 -8.18
C ASN A 119 20.58 1.01 -9.65
N TYR A 120 19.42 1.56 -10.00
CA TYR A 120 18.89 1.57 -11.36
C TYR A 120 18.38 2.97 -11.72
N SER A 121 19.08 3.65 -12.62
CA SER A 121 18.86 5.06 -12.94
C SER A 121 17.83 5.25 -14.04
N ILE A 122 16.55 5.01 -13.72
CA ILE A 122 15.41 5.38 -14.59
C ILE A 122 15.01 6.85 -14.43
N SER A 123 15.44 7.50 -13.35
CA SER A 123 15.39 8.96 -13.17
C SER A 123 16.56 9.41 -12.29
N ASP A 124 16.57 10.69 -11.93
CA ASP A 124 17.47 11.27 -10.94
C ASP A 124 17.27 10.73 -9.50
N HIS A 125 16.13 10.10 -9.21
CA HIS A 125 15.88 9.32 -8.01
C HIS A 125 16.16 7.83 -8.26
N LEU A 126 16.75 7.19 -7.25
CA LEU A 126 16.95 5.76 -7.16
C LEU A 126 15.78 5.14 -6.39
N PRO A 127 15.16 4.06 -6.91
CA PRO A 127 14.05 3.40 -6.22
C PRO A 127 14.44 2.87 -4.84
N VAL A 128 13.60 3.11 -3.84
CA VAL A 128 13.71 2.50 -2.51
C VAL A 128 12.81 1.27 -2.41
N PHE A 129 13.22 0.29 -1.61
CA PHE A 129 12.41 -0.91 -1.38
C PHE A 129 12.42 -1.35 0.08
N VAL A 130 11.36 -2.08 0.44
CA VAL A 130 11.24 -2.82 1.69
C VAL A 130 10.62 -4.18 1.39
N GLU A 131 11.19 -5.23 1.97
CA GLU A 131 10.67 -6.59 1.93
C GLU A 131 10.00 -6.89 3.28
N LEU A 132 8.73 -7.27 3.24
CA LEU A 132 7.92 -7.51 4.43
C LEU A 132 7.54 -8.99 4.55
N LYS A 133 7.59 -9.50 5.78
CA LYS A 133 7.06 -10.81 6.18
C LYS A 133 5.57 -10.64 6.48
N VAL A 134 4.75 -10.72 5.45
CA VAL A 134 3.29 -10.68 5.57
C VAL A 134 2.72 -12.10 5.51
N LYS A 135 1.74 -12.41 6.36
CA LYS A 135 0.93 -13.61 6.16
C LYS A 135 -0.08 -13.28 5.07
N ALA A 136 0.00 -13.98 3.94
CA ALA A 136 -1.03 -13.86 2.93
C ALA A 136 -2.34 -14.39 3.52
N SER A 137 -3.41 -13.58 3.47
CA SER A 137 -4.73 -14.11 3.77
C SER A 137 -5.06 -15.18 2.73
N LYS A 138 -5.54 -16.34 3.18
CA LYS A 138 -6.09 -17.30 2.23
C LYS A 138 -7.29 -16.63 1.55
N PRO A 139 -7.35 -16.59 0.21
CA PRO A 139 -8.56 -16.15 -0.46
C PRO A 139 -9.72 -17.02 0.03
N SER A 140 -10.88 -16.40 0.22
CA SER A 140 -12.08 -17.15 0.59
C SER A 140 -12.37 -18.20 -0.48
N PRO A 141 -12.82 -19.41 -0.10
CA PRO A 141 -13.23 -20.41 -1.08
C PRO A 141 -14.29 -19.84 -2.00
N HIS A 142 -14.04 -19.85 -3.30
CA HIS A 142 -15.05 -19.50 -4.29
C HIS A 142 -15.87 -20.74 -4.59
N TYR A 143 -17.11 -20.78 -4.12
CA TYR A 143 -18.02 -21.86 -4.47
C TYR A 143 -18.61 -21.59 -5.84
N ILE A 144 -18.60 -22.60 -6.71
CA ILE A 144 -19.29 -22.57 -8.00
C ILE A 144 -20.42 -23.58 -7.90
N THR A 145 -21.65 -23.10 -7.98
CA THR A 145 -22.83 -23.94 -8.07
C THR A 145 -23.02 -24.33 -9.54
N ALA A 146 -22.79 -25.59 -9.87
CA ALA A 146 -23.11 -26.14 -11.18
C ALA A 146 -24.33 -27.06 -11.07
N ARG A 147 -25.23 -26.99 -12.06
CA ARG A 147 -26.32 -27.97 -12.17
C ARG A 147 -25.75 -29.29 -12.67
N SER A 148 -25.96 -30.36 -11.91
CA SER A 148 -25.60 -31.70 -12.36
C SER A 148 -26.60 -32.19 -13.42
N TYR A 149 -26.10 -32.59 -14.59
CA TYR A 149 -26.90 -33.22 -15.66
C TYR A 149 -26.88 -34.75 -15.59
N LYS A 150 -26.33 -35.34 -14.51
CA LYS A 150 -26.17 -36.80 -14.38
C LYS A 150 -27.48 -37.58 -14.50
N ASN A 151 -28.59 -36.98 -14.05
CA ASN A 151 -29.94 -37.54 -14.12
C ASN A 151 -30.88 -36.58 -14.89
N TYR A 152 -30.37 -35.94 -15.94
CA TYR A 152 -31.18 -35.02 -16.74
C TYR A 152 -32.20 -35.80 -17.57
N GLU A 153 -33.48 -35.54 -17.30
CA GLU A 153 -34.61 -36.10 -18.04
C GLU A 153 -35.22 -35.02 -18.94
N PRO A 154 -34.97 -35.06 -20.27
CA PRO A 154 -35.44 -34.02 -21.19
C PRO A 154 -36.96 -33.86 -21.17
N GLY A 155 -37.70 -34.97 -21.14
CA GLY A 155 -39.16 -34.96 -21.16
C GLY A 155 -39.76 -34.28 -19.93
N ALA A 156 -39.22 -34.57 -18.74
CA ALA A 156 -39.66 -33.93 -17.50
C ALA A 156 -39.34 -32.43 -17.50
N PHE A 157 -38.16 -32.06 -18.02
CA PHE A 157 -37.76 -30.65 -18.14
C PHE A 157 -38.66 -29.86 -19.10
N THR A 158 -38.99 -30.42 -20.26
CA THR A 158 -39.88 -29.78 -21.24
C THR A 158 -41.30 -29.63 -20.69
N ALA A 159 -41.80 -30.63 -19.95
CA ALA A 159 -43.10 -30.56 -19.29
C ALA A 159 -43.14 -29.45 -18.23
N ASP A 160 -42.09 -29.36 -17.41
CA ASP A 160 -41.96 -28.32 -16.38
C ASP A 160 -41.86 -26.91 -16.98
N LEU A 161 -41.07 -26.74 -18.05
CA LEU A 161 -40.99 -25.48 -18.80
C LEU A 161 -42.35 -25.02 -19.36
N THR A 162 -43.13 -25.97 -19.88
CA THR A 162 -44.46 -25.67 -20.45
C THR A 162 -45.41 -25.24 -19.34
N ASN A 163 -45.37 -25.90 -18.19
CA ASN A 163 -46.19 -25.60 -17.02
C ASN A 163 -45.83 -24.26 -16.34
N GLN A 164 -44.58 -23.82 -16.45
CA GLN A 164 -44.08 -22.55 -15.89
C GLN A 164 -44.08 -21.40 -16.92
N SER A 165 -44.56 -21.62 -18.14
CA SER A 165 -44.44 -20.68 -19.26
C SER A 165 -45.07 -19.31 -18.97
N ASP A 166 -46.27 -19.29 -18.38
CA ASP A 166 -46.97 -18.04 -18.02
C ASP A 166 -46.22 -17.23 -16.96
N GLN A 167 -45.62 -17.90 -15.95
CA GLN A 167 -44.79 -17.23 -14.94
C GLN A 167 -43.49 -16.70 -15.52
N LEU A 168 -42.84 -17.43 -16.45
CA LEU A 168 -41.60 -16.97 -17.10
C LEU A 168 -41.83 -15.75 -17.98
N LEU A 169 -42.96 -15.68 -18.69
CA LEU A 169 -43.31 -14.52 -19.52
C LEU A 169 -43.51 -13.26 -18.67
N SER A 170 -43.99 -13.39 -17.44
CA SER A 170 -44.18 -12.26 -16.50
C SER A 170 -42.87 -11.61 -16.03
N ILE A 171 -41.74 -12.31 -16.12
CA ILE A 171 -40.41 -11.78 -15.74
C ILE A 171 -39.90 -10.76 -16.76
N PHE A 172 -40.37 -10.85 -18.01
CA PHE A 172 -39.98 -9.99 -19.12
C PHE A 172 -41.04 -8.94 -19.49
N SER A 173 -42.11 -8.85 -18.71
CA SER A 173 -43.19 -7.85 -18.82
C SER A 173 -42.94 -6.69 -17.87
#